data_AF-A0A967JYQ1-F1
#
_entry.id   AF-A0A967JYQ1-F1
#
_cell.length_a   1.000
_cell.length_b   1.000
_cell.length_c   1.000
_cell.angle_alpha   90.00
_cell.angle_beta   90.00
_cell.angle_gamma   90.00
#
_symmetry.space_group_name_H-M   'P 1'
#
loop_
_entity.id
_entity.type
_entity.pdbx_description
1 polymer ?
#
loop_
_entity_poly.entity_id
_entity_poly.type
_entity_poly.pdbx_seq_one_letter_code
_entity_poly.pdbx_strand_id
1 'polypeptide(L)' 'MLHTARATRGMVVAPHHLAAQAGLRVLQDGGNAIEAMVAAAATIAVVYPHMNS' A
#
# COMPACT_ATOMS: atom_id res chain seq x y z
N MET A 1 -18.39 15.23 8.29
CA MET A 1 -17.07 15.81 8.65
C MET A 1 -15.98 14.94 8.07
N LEU A 2 -14.89 15.52 7.56
CA LEU A 2 -13.74 14.76 7.05
C LEU A 2 -12.78 14.47 8.20
N HIS A 3 -12.37 13.22 8.38
CA HIS A 3 -11.36 12.82 9.36
C HIS A 3 -10.03 12.52 8.66
N THR A 4 -8.96 13.20 9.06
CA THR A 4 -7.62 12.96 8.52
C THR A 4 -7.03 11.67 9.10
N ALA A 5 -6.68 10.72 8.23
CA ALA A 5 -5.91 9.54 8.63
C ALA A 5 -4.49 9.95 9.08
N ARG A 6 -4.01 9.37 10.17
CA ARG A 6 -2.68 9.65 10.75
C ARG A 6 -1.96 8.36 11.09
N ALA A 7 -0.63 8.36 10.94
CA ALA A 7 0.25 7.27 11.37
C ALA A 7 1.59 7.84 11.86
N THR A 8 2.21 7.20 12.85
CA THR A 8 3.47 7.68 13.48
C THR A 8 4.73 6.99 12.96
N ARG A 9 4.59 5.84 12.27
CA ARG A 9 5.73 5.03 11.78
C ARG A 9 5.78 4.95 10.26
N GLY A 10 4.63 4.77 9.62
CA GLY A 10 4.50 4.67 8.17
C GLY A 10 3.05 4.50 7.76
N MET A 11 2.73 4.86 6.52
CA MET A 11 1.40 4.75 5.94
C MET A 11 1.54 4.31 4.48
N VAL A 12 0.67 3.40 4.05
CA VAL A 12 0.52 3.01 2.65
C VAL A 12 -0.90 3.28 2.23
N VAL A 13 -1.07 3.90 1.07
CA VAL A 13 -2.38 4.21 0.48
C VAL A 13 -2.39 3.66 -0.95
N ALA A 14 -3.48 3.00 -1.32
CA ALA A 14 -3.68 2.47 -2.66
C ALA A 14 -5.18 2.48 -3.01
N PRO A 15 -5.54 2.51 -4.30
CA PRO A 15 -6.94 2.47 -4.72
C PRO A 15 -7.65 1.14 -4.38
N HIS A 16 -6.89 0.08 -4.06
CA HIS A 16 -7.43 -1.19 -3.59
C HIS A 16 -6.85 -1.57 -2.22
N HIS A 17 -7.71 -1.98 -1.29
CA HIS A 17 -7.32 -2.27 0.10
C HIS A 17 -6.26 -3.37 0.23
N LEU A 18 -6.32 -4.43 -0.60
CA LEU A 18 -5.29 -5.48 -0.61
C LEU A 18 -3.90 -4.96 -1.01
N ALA A 19 -3.82 -4.00 -1.95
CA ALA A 19 -2.55 -3.40 -2.33
C ALA A 19 -1.98 -2.53 -1.21
N ALA A 20 -2.83 -1.77 -0.52
CA ALA A 20 -2.43 -1.00 0.65
C ALA A 20 -1.94 -1.93 1.79
N GLN A 21 -2.63 -3.05 2.03
CA GLN A 21 -2.24 -4.05 3.02
C GLN A 21 -0.93 -4.75 2.67
N ALA A 22 -0.68 -5.07 1.40
CA ALA A 22 0.57 -5.70 0.96
C ALA A 22 1.78 -4.80 1.24
N GLY A 23 1.71 -3.51 0.86
CA GLY A 23 2.78 -2.57 1.19
C GLY A 23 2.91 -2.32 2.69
N LEU A 24 1.79 -2.25 3.43
CA LEU A 24 1.81 -2.10 4.88
C LEU A 24 2.49 -3.30 5.57
N ARG A 25 2.28 -4.53 5.10
CA ARG A 25 2.94 -5.73 5.64
C ARG A 25 4.45 -5.61 5.49
N VAL A 26 4.96 -5.18 4.34
CA VAL A 26 6.40 -4.98 4.14
C VAL A 26 6.98 -3.95 5.12
N LEU A 27 6.28 -2.83 5.35
CA LEU A 27 6.70 -1.85 6.37
C LEU A 27 6.67 -2.43 7.78
N GLN A 28 5.68 -3.28 8.11
CA GLN A 28 5.59 -3.95 9.40
C GLN A 28 6.71 -4.96 9.62
N ASP A 29 7.15 -5.62 8.55
CA ASP A 29 8.23 -6.60 8.55
C ASP A 29 9.63 -5.94 8.57
N GLY A 30 9.69 -4.60 8.61
CA GLY A 30 10.93 -3.82 8.70
C GLY A 30 11.52 -3.40 7.36
N GLY A 31 10.83 -3.67 6.25
CA GLY A 31 11.21 -3.21 4.92
C GLY A 31 11.08 -1.70 4.77
N ASN A 32 11.78 -1.16 3.76
CA ASN A 32 11.77 0.26 3.46
C ASN A 32 10.59 0.67 2.56
N ALA A 33 10.47 1.98 2.31
CA ALA A 33 9.38 2.53 1.49
C ALA A 33 9.38 2.05 0.03
N ILE A 34 10.54 1.76 -0.55
CA ILE A 34 10.66 1.25 -1.93
C ILE A 34 10.16 -0.19 -2.00
N GLU A 35 10.58 -1.04 -1.06
CA GLU A 35 10.12 -2.44 -0.98
C GLU A 35 8.59 -2.50 -0.77
N ALA A 36 8.06 -1.65 0.11
CA ALA A 36 6.62 -1.55 0.35
C ALA A 36 5.86 -1.10 -0.91
N MET A 37 6.42 -0.16 -1.68
CA MET A 37 5.83 0.30 -2.93
C MET A 37 5.86 -0.80 -4.00
N VAL A 38 6.95 -1.57 -4.12
CA VAL A 38 7.03 -2.71 -5.04
C VAL A 38 5.99 -3.78 -4.71
N ALA A 39 5.78 -4.09 -3.42
CA ALA A 39 4.74 -5.04 -3.01
C ALA A 39 3.32 -4.53 -3.32
N ALA A 40 3.06 -3.24 -3.07
CA ALA A 40 1.79 -2.62 -3.41
C ALA A 40 1.53 -2.62 -4.94
N ALA A 41 2.55 -2.29 -5.75
CA ALA A 41 2.48 -2.28 -7.21
C ALA A 41 2.29 -3.68 -7.82
N ALA A 42 2.98 -4.70 -7.30
CA ALA A 42 2.76 -6.08 -7.72
C ALA A 42 1.33 -6.53 -7.40
N THR A 43 0.82 -6.16 -6.22
CA THR A 43 -0.54 -6.53 -5.80
C THR A 43 -1.60 -5.79 -6.62
N ILE A 44 -1.44 -4.49 -6.87
CA ILE A 44 -2.43 -3.68 -7.61
C ILE A 44 -2.63 -4.20 -9.04
N ALA A 45 -1.58 -4.73 -9.67
CA ALA A 45 -1.65 -5.36 -10.98
C ALA A 45 -2.61 -6.56 -11.05
N VAL A 46 -2.80 -7.26 -9.93
CA VAL A 46 -3.70 -8.41 -9.83
C VAL A 46 -5.09 -8.00 -9.37
N VAL A 47 -5.17 -7.16 -8.32
CA VAL A 47 -6.43 -6.88 -7.62
C VAL A 47 -7.19 -5.68 -8.19
N TYR A 48 -6.55 -4.89 -9.05
CA TYR A 48 -7.14 -3.69 -9.66
C TYR A 48 -6.70 -3.51 -11.13
N PRO A 49 -6.93 -4.51 -12.00
CA PRO A 49 -6.31 -4.58 -13.33
C PRO A 49 -6.85 -3.55 -14.33
N HIS A 50 -8.08 -3.05 -14.13
CA HIS A 50 -8.74 -2.11 -15.06
C HIS A 50 -8.18 -0.69 -15.02
N MET A 51 -7.29 -0.38 -14.06
CA MET A 51 -6.63 0.91 -13.90
C MET A 51 -5.14 0.75 -13.60
N ASN A 52 -4.54 -0.36 -14.02
CA ASN A 52 -3.13 -0.62 -13.83
C ASN A 52 -2.46 -0.84 -15.18
N SER A 53 -1.71 0.16 -15.65
CA SER A 53 -0.87 0.13 -16.86
C SER A 53 0.28 1.12 -16.72
#